data_AF-A0A1G7C0B4-F1
#
_entry.id   AF-A0A1G7C0B4-F1
#
_cell.length_a   1.000
_cell.length_b   1.000
_cell.length_c   1.000
_cell.angle_alpha   90.00
_cell.angle_beta   90.00
_cell.angle_gamma   90.00
#
_symmetry.space_group_name_H-M   'P 1'
#
loop_
_entity.id
_entity.type
_entity.pdbx_description
1 polymer ?
#
loop_
_entity_poly.entity_id
_entity_poly.type
_entity_poly.pdbx_seq_one_letter_code
_entity_poly.pdbx_strand_id
1 'polypeptide(L)'
;MKKLQLLIAVAGITMLTACHIGNKRHTVIVEDNNGAKLRIEYVGQAYFTADKTGIKSISPNGYVKYSRGDKELVAESDHSGKITYEVNDGGKHTMLTDDDKSFLADAVKDMVRHGHNADR
;
A
#
# COMPACT_ATOMS: atom_id res chain seq x y z
N MET A 1 3.56 62.39 27.05
CA MET A 1 2.85 61.53 26.09
C MET A 1 3.65 60.25 25.86
N LYS A 2 2.92 59.14 25.68
CA LYS A 2 3.33 57.80 25.20
C LYS A 2 3.96 56.84 26.21
N LYS A 3 3.06 55.96 26.65
CA LYS A 3 3.23 54.66 27.28
C LYS A 3 4.06 53.76 26.36
N LEU A 4 4.96 52.93 26.91
CA LEU A 4 5.44 51.74 26.19
C LEU A 4 5.47 50.56 27.14
N GLN A 5 4.83 49.49 26.67
CA GLN A 5 4.24 48.40 27.43
C GLN A 5 5.26 47.29 27.71
N LEU A 6 5.07 46.65 28.87
CA LEU A 6 5.66 45.36 29.23
C LEU A 6 5.43 44.33 28.11
N LEU A 7 6.51 43.81 27.52
CA LEU A 7 6.49 42.57 26.77
C LEU A 7 7.00 41.46 27.69
N ILE A 8 6.06 40.64 28.12
CA ILE A 8 6.26 39.43 28.92
C ILE A 8 7.05 38.45 28.06
N ALA A 9 8.26 38.11 28.53
CA ALA A 9 9.01 36.96 28.04
C ALA A 9 8.27 35.68 28.46
N VAL A 10 7.76 34.92 27.48
CA VAL A 10 7.40 33.52 27.68
C VAL A 10 8.37 32.68 26.88
N ALA A 11 9.39 32.22 27.58
CA ALA A 11 10.30 31.17 27.13
C ALA A 11 9.75 29.80 27.58
N GLY A 12 9.82 28.81 26.67
CA GLY A 12 9.63 27.37 26.95
C GLY A 12 8.16 26.95 27.00
N ILE A 13 7.72 25.87 26.38
CA ILE A 13 8.38 24.57 26.21
C ILE A 13 7.96 23.97 24.87
N THR A 14 8.96 23.53 24.11
CA THR A 14 8.83 22.61 22.98
C THR A 14 8.31 21.27 23.45
N MET A 15 7.12 20.87 22.99
CA MET A 15 6.81 19.46 22.85
C MET A 15 6.69 19.15 21.35
N LEU A 16 7.80 18.71 20.78
CA LEU A 16 7.77 17.86 19.60
C LEU A 16 7.13 16.54 20.02
N THR A 17 5.81 16.45 19.96
CA THR A 17 5.14 15.15 19.90
C THR A 17 5.42 14.58 18.52
N ALA A 18 6.60 13.98 18.38
CA ALA A 18 6.90 13.03 17.33
C ALA A 18 6.00 11.82 17.55
N CYS A 19 4.77 11.87 17.01
CA CYS A 19 3.90 10.71 16.92
C CYS A 19 4.49 9.74 15.89
N HIS A 20 5.45 8.90 16.31
CA HIS A 20 5.74 7.61 15.67
C HIS A 20 4.71 6.57 16.12
N ILE A 21 3.43 6.91 16.02
CA ILE A 21 2.32 5.99 16.29
C ILE A 21 2.08 5.20 15.01
N GLY A 22 2.67 4.01 14.90
CA GLY A 22 2.15 2.85 14.15
C GLY A 22 1.61 3.03 12.72
N ASN A 23 1.96 4.08 11.99
CA ASN A 23 1.39 4.38 10.68
C ASN A 23 1.83 3.31 9.66
N LYS A 24 0.95 2.34 9.39
CA LYS A 24 1.10 1.48 8.22
C LYS A 24 1.17 2.41 7.01
N ARG A 25 2.22 2.26 6.19
CA ARG A 25 2.37 3.05 4.97
C ARG A 25 1.15 2.80 4.09
N HIS A 26 0.37 3.84 3.82
CA HIS A 26 -0.68 3.82 2.81
C HIS A 26 -0.12 4.45 1.55
N THR A 27 -0.25 3.77 0.42
CA THR A 27 0.28 4.24 -0.87
C THR A 27 -0.74 3.97 -1.94
N VAL A 28 -1.07 4.98 -2.72
CA VAL A 28 -1.99 4.89 -3.86
C VAL A 28 -1.26 5.42 -5.10
N ILE A 29 -1.24 4.61 -6.15
CA ILE A 29 -0.68 4.93 -7.46
C ILE A 29 -1.83 4.89 -8.45
N VAL A 30 -1.98 5.94 -9.25
CA VAL A 30 -3.00 6.01 -10.30
C VAL A 30 -2.32 6.47 -11.58
N GLU A 31 -2.48 5.68 -12.65
CA GLU A 31 -2.04 6.01 -14.00
C GLU A 31 -3.24 5.91 -14.95
N ASP A 32 -3.35 6.86 -15.88
CA ASP A 32 -4.29 6.79 -17.00
C ASP A 32 -3.47 6.80 -18.29
N ASN A 33 -3.54 5.72 -19.05
CA ASN A 33 -2.86 5.60 -20.33
C ASN A 33 -3.86 5.30 -21.43
N ASN A 34 -4.20 6.33 -22.21
CA ASN A 34 -5.15 6.25 -23.33
C ASN A 34 -6.50 5.59 -22.96
N GLY A 35 -7.02 5.88 -21.76
CA GLY A 35 -8.29 5.34 -21.25
C GLY A 35 -8.17 4.05 -20.45
N ALA A 36 -6.99 3.42 -20.42
CA ALA A 36 -6.71 2.31 -19.50
C ALA A 36 -6.27 2.85 -18.14
N LYS A 37 -7.18 2.82 -17.16
CA LYS A 37 -6.89 3.24 -15.78
C LYS A 37 -6.23 2.10 -15.01
N LEU A 38 -5.05 2.38 -14.47
CA LEU A 38 -4.33 1.55 -13.52
C LEU A 38 -4.43 2.20 -12.15
N ARG A 39 -4.84 1.42 -11.14
CA ARG A 39 -4.80 1.81 -9.73
C ARG A 39 -4.09 0.74 -8.93
N ILE A 40 -3.13 1.14 -8.11
CA ILE A 40 -2.44 0.25 -7.19
C ILE A 40 -2.50 0.88 -5.79
N GLU A 41 -2.97 0.13 -4.82
CA GLU A 41 -3.15 0.59 -3.45
C GLU A 41 -2.52 -0.40 -2.47
N TYR A 42 -1.80 0.13 -1.48
CA TYR A 42 -1.10 -0.65 -0.46
C TYR A 42 -1.42 -0.15 0.93
N VAL A 43 -1.58 -1.06 1.87
CA VAL A 43 -1.42 -0.79 3.31
C VAL A 43 -0.35 -1.70 3.88
N GLY A 44 0.72 -1.10 4.41
CA GLY A 44 1.90 -1.81 4.89
C GLY A 44 2.95 -2.03 3.79
N GLN A 45 3.79 -3.04 3.97
CA GLN A 45 4.79 -3.45 2.98
C GLN A 45 4.36 -4.76 2.32
N ALA A 46 4.55 -4.86 1.00
CA ALA A 46 4.40 -6.08 0.23
C ALA A 46 5.73 -6.47 -0.40
N TYR A 47 6.08 -7.75 -0.30
CA TYR A 47 7.29 -8.34 -0.86
C TYR A 47 6.87 -9.30 -1.97
N PHE A 48 7.52 -9.22 -3.13
CA PHE A 48 7.22 -10.07 -4.28
C PHE A 48 8.17 -11.27 -4.36
N THR A 49 7.78 -12.29 -5.12
CA THR A 49 8.63 -13.44 -5.42
C THR A 49 9.79 -13.02 -6.35
N ALA A 50 10.90 -13.75 -6.33
CA ALA A 50 12.10 -13.40 -7.10
C ALA A 50 11.87 -13.38 -8.62
N ASP A 51 10.97 -14.22 -9.11
CA ASP A 51 10.54 -14.29 -10.51
C ASP A 51 9.51 -13.20 -10.88
N LYS A 52 9.07 -12.37 -9.91
CA LYS A 52 8.12 -11.27 -10.09
C LYS A 52 6.76 -11.73 -10.63
N THR A 53 6.32 -12.92 -10.25
CA THR A 53 5.03 -13.48 -10.65
C THR A 53 4.02 -13.57 -9.51
N GLY A 54 4.45 -13.40 -8.25
CA GLY A 54 3.58 -13.55 -7.09
C GLY A 54 3.97 -12.66 -5.91
N ILE A 55 3.13 -12.70 -4.88
CA ILE A 55 3.35 -12.01 -3.61
C ILE A 55 3.93 -13.01 -2.61
N LYS A 56 5.11 -12.72 -2.09
CA LYS A 56 5.82 -13.52 -1.08
C LYS A 56 5.28 -13.27 0.31
N SER A 57 5.05 -12.00 0.67
CA SER A 57 4.48 -11.63 1.96
C SER A 57 3.87 -10.23 1.92
N ILE A 58 2.90 -10.00 2.80
CA ILE A 58 2.35 -8.68 3.10
C ILE A 58 2.41 -8.51 4.62
N SER A 59 2.73 -7.31 5.08
CA SER A 59 2.72 -6.97 6.51
C SER A 59 1.41 -7.42 7.19
N PRO A 60 1.44 -7.87 8.47
CA PRO A 60 0.23 -8.32 9.15
C PRO A 60 -0.91 -7.29 9.12
N ASN A 61 -2.12 -7.76 8.76
CA ASN A 61 -3.30 -6.93 8.51
C ASN A 61 -3.06 -5.81 7.46
N GLY A 62 -2.19 -6.07 6.50
CA GLY A 62 -1.92 -5.23 5.34
C GLY A 62 -2.58 -5.80 4.10
N TYR A 63 -2.62 -5.00 3.04
CA TYR A 63 -3.18 -5.43 1.76
C TYR A 63 -2.51 -4.78 0.57
N VAL A 64 -2.74 -5.40 -0.59
CA VAL A 64 -2.49 -4.85 -1.92
C VAL A 64 -3.79 -4.95 -2.70
N LYS A 65 -4.23 -3.83 -3.29
CA LYS A 65 -5.36 -3.78 -4.22
C LYS A 65 -4.86 -3.27 -5.57
N TYR A 66 -5.15 -4.01 -6.62
CA TYR A 66 -4.76 -3.69 -7.99
C TYR A 66 -5.99 -3.68 -8.87
N SER A 67 -6.19 -2.59 -9.61
CA SER A 67 -7.27 -2.47 -10.58
C SER A 67 -6.69 -2.02 -11.91
N ARG A 68 -7.04 -2.71 -13.00
CA ARG A 68 -6.68 -2.33 -14.37
C ARG A 68 -7.90 -2.46 -15.28
N GLY A 69 -8.43 -1.33 -15.72
CA GLY A 69 -9.73 -1.31 -16.41
C GLY A 69 -10.82 -1.89 -15.50
N ASP A 70 -11.55 -2.90 -15.99
CA ASP A 70 -12.64 -3.56 -15.25
C ASP A 70 -12.17 -4.75 -14.39
N LYS A 71 -10.87 -5.05 -14.37
CA LYS A 71 -10.33 -6.17 -13.58
C LYS A 71 -9.76 -5.69 -12.27
N GLU A 72 -10.02 -6.45 -11.20
CA GLU A 72 -9.54 -6.18 -9.86
C GLU A 72 -8.94 -7.42 -9.20
N LEU A 73 -7.84 -7.21 -8.46
CA LEU A 73 -7.21 -8.19 -7.58
C LEU A 73 -7.01 -7.54 -6.20
N VAL A 74 -7.45 -8.21 -5.15
CA VAL A 74 -7.16 -7.86 -3.76
C VAL A 74 -6.38 -9.00 -3.13
N ALA A 75 -5.22 -8.70 -2.56
CA ALA A 75 -4.43 -9.61 -1.74
C ALA A 75 -4.33 -9.04 -0.32
N GLU A 76 -4.89 -9.75 0.66
CA GLU A 76 -4.90 -9.34 2.06
C GLU A 76 -4.12 -10.33 2.91
N SER A 77 -3.41 -9.82 3.91
CA SER A 77 -2.69 -10.63 4.89
C SER A 77 -3.38 -10.53 6.24
N ASP A 78 -3.65 -11.69 6.86
CA ASP A 78 -4.22 -11.75 8.21
C ASP A 78 -3.20 -11.36 9.30
N HIS A 79 -3.56 -11.54 10.57
CA HIS A 79 -2.67 -11.23 11.69
C HIS A 79 -1.39 -12.08 11.70
N SER A 80 -1.38 -13.23 11.02
CA SER A 80 -0.28 -14.20 10.98
C SER A 80 0.62 -14.04 9.75
N GLY A 81 0.25 -13.16 8.81
CA GLY A 81 0.96 -13.00 7.55
C GLY A 81 0.41 -13.86 6.41
N LYS A 82 -0.65 -14.64 6.64
CA LYS A 82 -1.23 -15.54 5.63
C LYS A 82 -2.03 -14.72 4.62
N ILE A 83 -1.74 -14.91 3.34
CA ILE A 83 -2.36 -14.16 2.25
C ILE A 83 -3.61 -14.88 1.73
N THR A 84 -4.68 -14.13 1.55
CA THR A 84 -5.87 -14.50 0.77
C THR A 84 -6.04 -13.56 -0.42
N TYR A 85 -6.53 -14.10 -1.53
CA TYR A 85 -6.74 -13.39 -2.77
C TYR A 85 -8.23 -13.32 -3.11
N GLU A 86 -8.64 -12.23 -3.74
CA GLU A 86 -9.96 -12.01 -4.30
C GLU A 86 -9.79 -11.39 -5.68
N VAL A 87 -10.51 -11.90 -6.68
CA VAL A 87 -10.43 -11.42 -8.07
C VAL A 87 -11.84 -11.05 -8.53
N ASN A 88 -12.00 -9.84 -9.07
CA ASN A 88 -13.26 -9.29 -9.61
C ASN A 88 -14.47 -9.46 -8.67
N ASP A 89 -14.32 -9.07 -7.40
CA ASP A 89 -15.37 -9.21 -6.35
C ASP A 89 -15.85 -10.66 -6.13
N GLY A 90 -15.01 -11.63 -6.46
CA GLY A 90 -15.25 -13.05 -6.24
C GLY A 90 -15.13 -13.47 -4.76
N GLY A 91 -15.00 -14.78 -4.53
CA GLY A 91 -14.69 -15.29 -3.20
C GLY A 91 -13.25 -15.02 -2.79
N LYS A 92 -12.99 -14.95 -1.47
CA LYS A 92 -11.63 -14.99 -0.94
C LYS A 92 -11.08 -16.42 -1.00
N HIS A 93 -9.94 -16.59 -1.65
CA HIS A 93 -9.31 -17.89 -1.88
C HIS A 93 -7.83 -17.85 -1.48
N THR A 94 -7.32 -18.94 -0.93
CA THR A 94 -5.88 -19.12 -0.66
C THR A 94 -5.12 -19.73 -1.84
N MET A 95 -5.86 -20.26 -2.81
CA MET A 95 -5.33 -20.84 -4.05
C MET A 95 -6.04 -20.18 -5.22
N LEU A 96 -5.24 -19.67 -6.15
CA LEU A 96 -5.73 -19.06 -7.39
C LEU A 96 -5.84 -20.12 -8.49
N THR A 97 -6.80 -19.92 -9.39
CA THR A 97 -6.85 -20.67 -10.66
C THR A 97 -5.67 -20.30 -11.55
N ASP A 98 -5.40 -21.05 -12.62
CA ASP A 98 -4.28 -20.73 -13.51
C ASP A 98 -4.48 -19.39 -14.24
N ASP A 99 -5.72 -19.03 -14.57
CA ASP A 99 -6.07 -17.73 -15.15
C ASP A 99 -5.80 -16.59 -14.15
N ASP A 100 -6.21 -16.76 -12.89
CA ASP A 100 -6.00 -15.77 -11.84
C ASP A 100 -4.52 -15.61 -11.48
N LYS A 101 -3.72 -16.70 -11.54
CA LYS A 101 -2.26 -16.62 -11.39
C LYS A 101 -1.62 -15.79 -12.50
N SER A 102 -2.10 -15.93 -13.74
CA SER A 102 -1.61 -15.09 -14.84
C SER A 102 -1.92 -13.61 -14.58
N PHE A 103 -3.12 -13.31 -14.08
CA PHE A 103 -3.49 -11.94 -13.73
C PHE A 103 -2.67 -11.39 -12.56
N LEU A 104 -2.44 -12.19 -11.52
CA LEU A 104 -1.53 -11.86 -10.41
C LEU A 104 -0.12 -11.54 -10.92
N ALA A 105 0.42 -12.36 -11.83
CA ALA A 105 1.76 -12.14 -12.36
C ALA A 105 1.87 -10.82 -13.12
N ASP A 106 0.84 -10.43 -13.89
CA ASP A 106 0.83 -9.14 -14.57
C ASP A 106 0.67 -7.97 -13.61
N ALA A 107 -0.16 -8.12 -12.57
CA ALA A 107 -0.27 -7.14 -11.50
C ALA A 107 1.09 -6.92 -10.80
N VAL A 108 1.79 -7.99 -10.41
CA VAL A 108 3.10 -7.90 -9.75
C VAL A 108 4.15 -7.23 -10.64
N LYS A 109 4.18 -7.52 -11.95
CA LYS A 109 5.09 -6.83 -12.88
C LYS A 109 4.84 -5.33 -12.90
N ASP A 110 3.59 -4.89 -12.92
CA ASP A 110 3.25 -3.47 -12.89
C ASP A 110 3.62 -2.83 -11.54
N MET A 111 3.37 -3.52 -10.43
CA MET A 111 3.77 -3.06 -9.09
C MET A 111 5.28 -2.83 -8.97
N VAL A 112 6.08 -3.78 -9.49
CA VAL A 112 7.54 -3.69 -9.55
C VAL A 112 8.00 -2.54 -10.44
N ARG A 113 7.35 -2.34 -11.61
CA ARG A 113 7.66 -1.21 -12.51
C ARG A 113 7.45 0.15 -11.86
N HIS A 114 6.43 0.29 -11.03
CA HIS A 114 6.13 1.53 -10.32
C HIS A 114 7.00 1.75 -9.07
N GLY A 115 8.07 0.98 -8.92
CA GLY A 115 9.08 1.20 -7.87
C GLY A 115 8.70 0.61 -6.52
N HIS A 116 7.65 -0.22 -6.42
CA HIS A 116 7.45 -1.03 -5.22
C HIS A 116 8.37 -2.24 -5.28
N ASN A 117 9.65 -2.03 -4.95
CA ASN A 117 10.58 -3.10 -4.62
C ASN A 117 10.85 -2.97 -3.13
N ALA A 118 10.07 -3.66 -2.31
CA ALA A 118 10.56 -4.01 -0.99
C ALA A 118 11.56 -5.14 -1.19
N ASP A 119 12.74 -4.81 -1.72
CA ASP A 119 13.88 -5.70 -1.66
C ASP A 119 14.13 -5.96 -0.17
N ARG A 120 14.20 -7.22 0.22
CA ARG A 120 14.83 -7.60 1.47
C ARG A 120 16.19 -8.18 1.17
#